data_AF-A0A2W6WCR2-F1
#
_entry.id   AF-A0A2W6WCR2-F1
#
_cell.length_a   1.000
_cell.length_b   1.000
_cell.length_c   1.000
_cell.angle_alpha   90.00
_cell.angle_beta   90.00
_cell.angle_gamma   90.00
#
_symmetry.space_group_name_H-M   'P 1'
#
loop_
_entity.id
_entity.type
_entity.pdbx_description
1 polymer ?
#
loop_
_entity_poly.entity_id
_entity_poly.type
_entity_poly.pdbx_seq_one_letter_code
_entity_poly.pdbx_strand_id
1 'polypeptide(L)'
;MADNNENLPPASEAVEHNLHHAAHAEALNGTVATTEAHGGPEAEHADPTAVGMNATAWVSLAMLVFILILLVKKVPAFVSKALDGKIAAIRAQLDEASKLRREAEALKAEYQAKLSGAASEIEAIRTHAEEEATQIVADAKVQATELVKRRQKMAEDKIAAAERTAIADIRTKAVQAATGAAAALIAQGHDAKADKALVDGAIKGLGTTV
;
A
#
# COMPACT_ATOMS: atom_id res chain seq x y z
N MET A 1 -42.01 -24.38 -10.07
CA MET A 1 -42.85 -23.68 -11.07
C MET A 1 -42.24 -22.31 -11.26
N ALA A 2 -42.10 -21.89 -12.52
CA ALA A 2 -41.34 -20.73 -13.01
C ALA A 2 -39.81 -20.89 -12.90
N ASP A 3 -38.99 -20.40 -13.82
CA ASP A 3 -39.07 -19.98 -15.22
C ASP A 3 -37.62 -19.58 -15.48
N ASN A 4 -36.89 -20.24 -16.38
CA ASN A 4 -35.62 -19.68 -16.85
C ASN A 4 -35.30 -20.20 -18.24
N ASN A 5 -36.16 -19.73 -19.13
CA ASN A 5 -35.96 -19.67 -20.55
C ASN A 5 -34.74 -18.81 -20.93
N GLU A 6 -34.09 -19.20 -22.03
CA GLU A 6 -33.26 -18.37 -22.92
C GLU A 6 -32.16 -17.49 -22.31
N ASN A 7 -30.92 -18.02 -22.29
CA ASN A 7 -29.78 -17.27 -22.83
C ASN A 7 -28.61 -18.22 -23.15
N LEU A 8 -28.67 -18.89 -24.30
CA LEU A 8 -27.47 -19.51 -24.87
C LEU A 8 -26.62 -18.40 -25.54
N PRO A 9 -25.28 -18.42 -25.36
CA PRO A 9 -24.41 -17.38 -25.88
C PRO A 9 -24.50 -17.29 -27.43
N PRO A 10 -24.35 -16.09 -28.02
CA PRO A 10 -24.49 -15.84 -29.47
C PRO A 10 -23.44 -16.53 -30.35
N ALA A 11 -22.55 -17.32 -29.74
CA ALA A 11 -21.50 -18.04 -30.43
C ALA A 11 -22.00 -19.31 -31.14
N SER A 12 -23.06 -19.97 -30.66
CA SER A 12 -23.54 -21.22 -31.28
C SER A 12 -24.32 -20.99 -32.58
N GLU A 13 -25.15 -19.94 -32.63
CA GLU A 13 -25.93 -19.57 -33.82
C GLU A 13 -25.02 -19.04 -34.95
N ALA A 14 -23.96 -18.30 -34.58
CA ALA A 14 -22.93 -17.86 -35.51
C ALA A 14 -22.08 -19.03 -36.04
N VAL A 15 -21.83 -20.07 -35.23
CA VAL A 15 -21.07 -21.25 -35.66
C VAL A 15 -21.91 -22.13 -36.59
N GLU A 16 -23.22 -22.29 -36.34
CA GLU A 16 -24.13 -23.00 -37.26
C GLU A 16 -24.31 -22.27 -38.60
N HIS A 17 -24.42 -20.94 -38.60
CA HIS A 17 -24.48 -20.13 -39.82
C HIS A 17 -23.20 -20.27 -40.68
N ASN A 18 -22.03 -20.35 -40.05
CA ASN A 18 -20.76 -20.56 -40.75
C ASN A 18 -20.58 -21.99 -41.28
N LEU A 19 -21.22 -22.99 -40.64
CA LEU A 19 -21.22 -24.38 -41.10
C LEU A 19 -22.13 -24.58 -42.34
N HIS A 20 -23.24 -23.84 -42.43
CA HIS A 20 -24.11 -23.87 -43.62
C HIS A 20 -23.48 -23.21 -44.86
N HIS A 21 -22.55 -22.27 -44.65
CA HIS A 21 -21.74 -21.68 -45.74
C HIS A 21 -20.53 -22.53 -46.13
N ALA A 22 -20.06 -23.44 -45.28
CA ALA A 22 -18.96 -24.36 -45.61
C ALA A 22 -19.38 -25.42 -46.65
N ALA A 23 -20.65 -25.86 -46.65
CA ALA A 23 -21.18 -26.80 -47.64
C ALA A 23 -21.34 -26.19 -49.05
N HIS A 24 -21.37 -24.85 -49.17
CA HIS A 24 -21.38 -24.17 -50.47
C HIS A 24 -19.96 -23.95 -51.03
N ALA A 25 -18.92 -24.11 -50.20
CA ALA A 25 -17.53 -24.01 -50.63
C ALA A 25 -17.00 -25.32 -51.26
N GLU A 26 -17.69 -26.45 -51.06
CA GLU A 26 -17.30 -27.75 -51.63
C GLU A 26 -17.63 -27.87 -53.13
N ALA A 27 -18.45 -26.98 -53.69
CA ALA A 27 -18.74 -26.90 -55.13
C ALA A 27 -17.70 -26.09 -55.94
N LEU A 28 -16.67 -25.53 -55.29
CA LEU A 28 -15.62 -24.72 -55.94
C LEU A 28 -14.26 -25.41 -56.01
N ASN A 29 -14.15 -26.66 -55.57
CA ASN A 29 -12.89 -27.43 -55.63
C ASN A 29 -12.71 -28.21 -56.97
N GLY A 30 -13.38 -27.78 -58.04
CA GLY A 30 -13.29 -28.37 -59.39
C GLY A 30 -12.43 -27.60 -60.38
N THR A 31 -11.98 -26.38 -60.06
CA THR A 31 -11.10 -25.60 -60.93
C THR A 31 -9.65 -25.84 -60.55
N VAL A 32 -9.20 -27.06 -60.85
CA VAL A 32 -7.79 -27.30 -61.16
C VAL A 32 -7.44 -26.30 -62.24
N ALA A 33 -6.57 -25.33 -61.92
CA ALA A 33 -5.86 -24.55 -62.92
C ALA A 33 -4.97 -25.54 -63.69
N THR A 34 -5.61 -26.22 -64.64
CA THR A 34 -4.92 -27.07 -65.60
C THR A 34 -4.08 -26.10 -66.41
N THR A 35 -2.78 -26.17 -66.19
CA THR A 35 -1.83 -25.72 -67.20
C THR A 35 -2.14 -26.60 -68.41
N GLU A 36 -2.91 -26.03 -69.34
CA GLU A 36 -2.96 -26.56 -70.69
C GLU A 36 -1.54 -26.41 -71.24
N ALA A 37 -0.74 -27.46 -71.03
CA ALA A 37 0.35 -27.78 -71.91
C ALA A 37 -0.28 -27.96 -73.29
N HIS A 38 -0.24 -26.90 -74.09
CA HIS A 38 -0.70 -26.89 -75.47
C HIS A 38 0.28 -27.75 -76.29
N GLY A 39 0.07 -29.07 -76.23
CA GLY A 39 0.75 -30.09 -77.01
C GLY A 39 -0.21 -30.70 -78.03
N GLY A 40 -0.17 -30.16 -79.25
CA GLY A 40 -0.63 -30.79 -80.50
C GLY A 40 -2.07 -30.47 -80.95
N PRO A 41 -2.38 -30.52 -82.26
CA PRO A 41 -1.55 -30.68 -83.45
C PRO A 41 -1.22 -29.32 -84.10
N GLU A 42 -0.27 -29.31 -85.02
CA GLU A 42 0.08 -28.16 -85.86
C GLU A 42 -1.16 -27.66 -86.62
N ALA A 43 -1.88 -26.71 -86.03
CA ALA A 43 -2.76 -25.84 -86.78
C ALA A 43 -1.84 -24.84 -87.46
N GLU A 44 -1.85 -24.83 -88.79
CA GLU A 44 -1.26 -23.79 -89.61
C GLU A 44 -1.81 -22.43 -89.16
N HIS A 45 -1.11 -21.81 -88.21
CA HIS A 45 -1.24 -20.40 -87.93
C HIS A 45 -0.61 -19.71 -89.12
N ALA A 46 -1.47 -19.31 -90.07
CA ALA A 46 -1.10 -18.47 -91.20
C ALA A 46 -0.14 -17.38 -90.71
N ASP A 47 1.12 -17.46 -91.12
CA ASP A 47 2.12 -16.47 -90.78
C ASP A 47 1.78 -15.15 -91.47
N PRO A 48 1.39 -14.06 -90.78
CA PRO A 48 1.59 -12.75 -91.34
C PRO A 48 3.09 -12.48 -91.28
N THR A 49 3.84 -13.00 -92.25
CA THR A 49 5.24 -12.61 -92.49
C THR A 49 5.26 -11.14 -92.90
N ALA A 50 5.35 -10.25 -91.91
CA ALA A 50 5.85 -8.91 -92.12
C ALA A 50 7.38 -8.96 -91.99
N VAL A 51 8.08 -8.80 -93.11
CA VAL A 51 9.55 -8.69 -93.17
C VAL A 51 10.30 -9.97 -92.73
N GLY A 52 9.89 -11.15 -93.21
CA GLY A 52 10.74 -12.36 -93.21
C GLY A 52 11.06 -13.02 -91.86
N MET A 53 10.30 -12.76 -90.80
CA MET A 53 10.46 -13.38 -89.47
C MET A 53 9.14 -13.98 -88.95
N ASN A 54 9.22 -15.14 -88.29
CA ASN A 54 8.08 -15.88 -87.72
C ASN A 54 7.37 -15.07 -86.61
N ALA A 55 6.07 -15.32 -86.39
CA ALA A 55 5.28 -14.62 -85.36
C ALA A 55 5.88 -14.73 -83.95
N THR A 56 6.47 -15.88 -83.61
CA THR A 56 7.17 -16.11 -82.33
C THR A 56 8.41 -15.22 -82.17
N ALA A 57 9.12 -14.89 -83.26
CA ALA A 57 10.26 -13.99 -83.23
C ALA A 57 9.82 -12.56 -82.91
N TRP A 58 8.71 -12.11 -83.50
CA TRP A 58 8.16 -10.79 -83.21
C TRP A 58 7.63 -10.67 -81.77
N VAL A 59 7.00 -11.73 -81.24
CA VAL A 59 6.57 -11.81 -79.83
C VAL A 59 7.77 -11.80 -78.89
N SER A 60 8.83 -12.57 -79.20
CA SER A 60 10.06 -12.58 -78.39
C SER A 60 10.76 -11.21 -78.37
N LEU A 61 10.77 -10.50 -79.51
CA LEU A 61 11.31 -9.14 -79.62
C LEU A 61 10.46 -8.14 -78.84
N ALA A 62 9.13 -8.22 -78.93
CA ALA A 62 8.23 -7.40 -78.12
C ALA A 62 8.42 -7.64 -76.62
N MET A 63 8.60 -8.89 -76.20
CA MET A 63 8.84 -9.24 -74.80
C MET A 63 10.22 -8.77 -74.31
N LEU A 64 11.25 -8.87 -75.16
CA LEU A 64 12.57 -8.32 -74.88
C LEU A 64 12.51 -6.80 -74.69
N VAL A 65 11.83 -6.08 -75.59
CA VAL A 65 11.65 -4.63 -75.48
C VAL A 65 10.85 -4.27 -74.23
N PHE A 66 9.81 -5.03 -73.89
CA PHE A 66 9.04 -4.84 -72.66
C PHE A 66 9.90 -5.02 -71.39
N ILE A 67 10.70 -6.08 -71.32
CA ILE A 67 11.65 -6.30 -70.21
C ILE A 67 12.68 -5.16 -70.15
N LEU A 68 13.20 -4.71 -71.29
CA LEU A 68 14.14 -3.59 -71.34
C LEU A 68 13.50 -2.30 -70.81
N ILE A 69 12.25 -2.03 -71.18
CA ILE A 69 11.47 -0.90 -70.66
C ILE A 69 11.26 -1.04 -69.15
N LEU A 70 10.92 -2.22 -68.63
CA LEU A 70 10.77 -2.44 -67.18
C LEU A 70 12.07 -2.22 -66.41
N LEU A 71 13.22 -2.61 -66.99
CA LEU A 71 14.55 -2.36 -66.43
C LEU A 71 14.88 -0.85 -66.44
N VAL A 72 14.63 -0.15 -67.55
CA VAL A 72 14.83 1.30 -67.66
C VAL A 72 13.90 2.08 -66.71
N LYS A 73 12.65 1.63 -66.54
CA LYS A 73 11.70 2.20 -65.57
C LYS A 73 11.93 1.72 -64.13
N LYS A 74 12.97 0.90 -63.90
CA LYS A 74 13.45 0.47 -62.58
C LYS A 74 12.38 -0.20 -61.72
N VAL A 75 11.43 -0.91 -62.34
CA VAL A 75 10.40 -1.68 -61.63
C VAL A 75 10.99 -2.69 -60.62
N PRO A 76 12.04 -3.48 -60.92
CA PRO A 76 12.63 -4.37 -59.92
C PRO A 76 13.27 -3.63 -58.73
N ALA A 77 13.78 -2.41 -58.94
CA ALA A 77 14.32 -1.57 -57.87
C ALA A 77 13.21 -1.02 -56.95
N PHE A 78 12.02 -0.75 -57.49
CA PHE A 78 10.87 -0.32 -56.70
C PHE A 78 10.34 -1.45 -55.80
N VAL A 79 10.24 -2.66 -56.35
CA VAL A 79 9.78 -3.84 -55.60
C VAL A 79 10.76 -4.18 -54.47
N SER A 80 12.07 -4.22 -54.75
CA SER A 80 13.09 -4.44 -53.71
C SER A 80 13.03 -3.37 -52.62
N LYS A 81 12.92 -2.08 -52.98
CA LYS A 81 12.77 -1.00 -52.00
C LYS A 81 11.51 -1.14 -51.13
N ALA A 82 10.39 -1.60 -51.69
CA ALA A 82 9.16 -1.84 -50.92
C ALA A 82 9.31 -3.01 -49.94
N LEU A 83 10.01 -4.08 -50.35
CA LEU A 83 10.33 -5.21 -49.47
C LEU A 83 11.29 -4.79 -48.35
N ASP A 84 12.34 -4.03 -48.69
CA ASP A 84 13.29 -3.48 -47.71
C ASP A 84 12.59 -2.57 -46.70
N GLY A 85 11.65 -1.74 -47.16
CA GLY A 85 10.80 -0.92 -46.30
C GLY A 85 9.96 -1.74 -45.32
N LYS A 86 9.37 -2.86 -45.77
CA LYS A 86 8.64 -3.79 -44.91
C LYS A 86 9.56 -4.48 -43.90
N ILE A 87 10.75 -4.91 -44.32
CA ILE A 87 11.75 -5.52 -43.43
C ILE A 87 12.19 -4.52 -42.36
N ALA A 88 12.45 -3.27 -42.74
CA ALA A 88 12.81 -2.21 -41.81
C ALA A 88 11.69 -1.93 -40.80
N ALA A 89 10.43 -1.88 -41.25
CA ALA A 89 9.27 -1.71 -40.37
C ALA A 89 9.11 -2.87 -39.38
N ILE A 90 9.25 -4.12 -39.83
CA ILE A 90 9.18 -5.31 -38.97
C ILE A 90 10.33 -5.32 -37.96
N ARG A 91 11.55 -4.97 -38.38
CA ARG A 91 12.70 -4.85 -37.47
C ARG A 91 12.44 -3.79 -36.40
N ALA A 92 11.95 -2.61 -36.78
CA ALA A 92 11.61 -1.55 -35.84
C ALA A 92 10.54 -2.00 -34.83
N GLN A 93 9.48 -2.68 -35.28
CA GLN A 93 8.44 -3.23 -34.40
C GLN A 93 8.99 -4.31 -33.45
N LEU A 94 9.88 -5.18 -33.94
CA LEU A 94 10.51 -6.22 -33.12
C LEU A 94 11.45 -5.60 -32.08
N ASP A 95 12.21 -4.59 -32.45
CA ASP A 95 13.09 -3.84 -31.54
C ASP A 95 12.27 -3.13 -30.46
N GLU A 96 11.17 -2.46 -30.83
CA GLU A 96 10.25 -1.82 -29.90
C GLU A 96 9.58 -2.84 -28.95
N ALA A 97 9.10 -3.97 -29.47
CA ALA A 97 8.54 -5.04 -28.65
C ALA A 97 9.59 -5.64 -27.70
N SER A 98 10.84 -5.81 -28.16
CA SER A 98 11.94 -6.30 -27.33
C SER A 98 12.29 -5.31 -26.21
N LYS A 99 12.28 -4.02 -26.52
CA LYS A 99 12.50 -2.93 -25.57
C LYS A 99 11.39 -2.91 -24.53
N LEU A 100 10.13 -2.95 -24.96
CA LEU A 100 8.97 -2.99 -24.07
C LEU A 100 9.00 -4.21 -23.15
N ARG A 101 9.41 -5.37 -23.66
CA ARG A 101 9.59 -6.58 -22.85
C ARG A 101 10.69 -6.41 -21.79
N ARG A 102 11.83 -5.83 -22.17
CA ARG A 102 12.92 -5.54 -21.20
C ARG A 102 12.47 -4.55 -20.14
N GLU A 103 11.71 -3.52 -20.52
CA GLU A 103 11.14 -2.55 -19.58
C GLU A 103 10.15 -3.21 -18.63
N ALA A 104 9.28 -4.11 -19.12
CA ALA A 104 8.36 -4.87 -18.29
C ALA A 104 9.09 -5.84 -17.33
N GLU A 105 10.13 -6.52 -17.81
CA GLU A 105 10.95 -7.41 -16.98
C GLU A 105 11.73 -6.62 -15.91
N ALA A 106 12.28 -5.45 -16.25
CA ALA A 106 12.93 -4.55 -15.31
C ALA A 106 11.95 -4.02 -14.25
N LEU A 107 10.75 -3.59 -14.68
CA LEU A 107 9.71 -3.12 -13.78
C LEU A 107 9.25 -4.23 -12.83
N LYS A 108 9.06 -5.46 -13.34
CA LYS A 108 8.73 -6.62 -12.51
C LYS A 108 9.82 -6.89 -11.47
N ALA A 109 11.09 -6.85 -11.85
CA ALA A 109 12.20 -7.03 -10.93
C ALA A 109 12.23 -5.93 -9.86
N GLU A 110 11.98 -4.68 -10.23
CA GLU A 110 11.88 -3.56 -9.30
C GLU A 110 10.74 -3.74 -8.29
N TYR A 111 9.55 -4.15 -8.74
CA TYR A 111 8.42 -4.42 -7.83
C TYR A 111 8.67 -5.63 -6.92
N GLN A 112 9.33 -6.68 -7.41
CA GLN A 112 9.72 -7.83 -6.58
C GLN A 112 10.74 -7.42 -5.51
N ALA A 113 11.75 -6.62 -5.88
CA ALA A 113 12.71 -6.07 -4.94
C ALA A 113 12.01 -5.18 -3.89
N LYS A 114 11.12 -4.28 -4.32
CA LYS A 114 10.31 -3.44 -3.41
C LYS A 114 9.44 -4.27 -2.48
N LEU A 115 8.81 -5.34 -2.97
CA LEU A 115 7.98 -6.22 -2.14
C LEU A 115 8.81 -6.96 -1.09
N SER A 116 10.00 -7.46 -1.45
CA SER A 116 10.93 -8.08 -0.50
C SER A 116 11.47 -7.09 0.53
N GLY A 117 11.77 -5.86 0.10
CA GLY A 117 12.18 -4.78 1.00
C GLY A 117 11.06 -4.39 1.97
N ALA A 118 9.83 -4.26 1.49
CA ALA A 118 8.66 -3.95 2.30
C ALA A 118 8.37 -5.05 3.34
N ALA A 119 8.51 -6.33 2.98
CA ALA A 119 8.35 -7.43 3.93
C ALA A 119 9.38 -7.33 5.08
N SER A 120 10.65 -7.09 4.76
CA SER A 120 11.70 -6.89 5.76
C SER A 120 11.45 -5.64 6.61
N GLU A 121 10.93 -4.57 6.02
CA GLU A 121 10.59 -3.33 6.73
C GLU A 121 9.42 -3.55 7.70
N ILE A 122 8.39 -4.30 7.29
CA ILE A 122 7.27 -4.65 8.17
C ILE A 122 7.76 -5.50 9.35
N GLU A 123 8.65 -6.46 9.13
CA GLU A 123 9.25 -7.25 10.22
C GLU A 123 10.05 -6.35 11.17
N ALA A 124 10.87 -5.44 10.64
CA ALA A 124 11.63 -4.48 11.45
C ALA A 124 10.70 -3.57 12.27
N ILE A 125 9.62 -3.04 11.67
CA ILE A 125 8.60 -2.23 12.35
C ILE A 125 7.94 -3.04 13.46
N ARG A 126 7.60 -4.31 13.19
CA ARG A 126 6.95 -5.19 14.17
C ARG A 126 7.86 -5.44 15.37
N THR A 127 9.12 -5.81 15.13
CA THR A 127 10.10 -6.04 16.20
C THR A 127 10.33 -4.77 17.00
N HIS A 128 10.49 -3.63 16.34
CA HIS A 128 10.67 -2.35 17.03
C HIS A 128 9.46 -1.97 17.88
N ALA A 129 8.25 -2.14 17.36
CA ALA A 129 7.02 -1.89 18.11
C ALA A 129 6.87 -2.83 19.32
N GLU A 130 7.27 -4.09 19.19
CA GLU A 130 7.27 -5.05 20.31
C GLU A 130 8.29 -4.61 21.40
N GLU A 131 9.50 -4.22 21.00
CA GLU A 131 10.51 -3.70 21.92
C GLU A 131 10.03 -2.42 22.63
N GLU A 132 9.51 -1.43 21.89
CA GLU A 132 8.95 -0.20 22.46
C GLU A 132 7.79 -0.49 23.41
N ALA A 133 6.88 -1.40 23.05
CA ALA A 133 5.78 -1.79 23.92
C ALA A 133 6.29 -2.39 25.24
N THR A 134 7.31 -3.24 25.18
CA THR A 134 7.91 -3.82 26.41
C THR A 134 8.57 -2.76 27.28
N GLN A 135 9.25 -1.78 26.69
CA GLN A 135 9.87 -0.65 27.40
C GLN A 135 8.81 0.23 28.05
N ILE A 136 7.75 0.60 27.34
CA ILE A 136 6.64 1.40 27.87
C ILE A 136 5.98 0.69 29.06
N VAL A 137 5.76 -0.63 28.97
CA VAL A 137 5.18 -1.40 30.08
C VAL A 137 6.13 -1.46 31.27
N ALA A 138 7.44 -1.61 31.05
CA ALA A 138 8.44 -1.60 32.11
C ALA A 138 8.48 -0.22 32.82
N ASP A 139 8.53 0.86 32.06
CA ASP A 139 8.53 2.23 32.57
C ASP A 139 7.23 2.56 33.31
N ALA A 140 6.09 2.15 32.77
CA ALA A 140 4.79 2.33 33.42
C ALA A 140 4.74 1.60 34.78
N LYS A 141 5.31 0.40 34.88
CA LYS A 141 5.39 -0.33 36.16
C LYS A 141 6.28 0.39 37.18
N VAL A 142 7.42 0.93 36.73
CA VAL A 142 8.33 1.71 37.59
C VAL A 142 7.62 2.96 38.10
N GLN A 143 7.01 3.73 37.19
CA GLN A 143 6.28 4.96 37.53
C GLN A 143 5.08 4.68 38.44
N ALA A 144 4.33 3.60 38.20
CA ALA A 144 3.22 3.20 39.06
C ALA A 144 3.71 2.86 40.48
N THR A 145 4.81 2.11 40.59
CA THR A 145 5.41 1.77 41.89
C THR A 145 5.90 3.02 42.62
N GLU A 146 6.54 3.95 41.93
CA GLU A 146 6.98 5.22 42.50
C GLU A 146 5.78 6.09 42.95
N LEU A 147 4.72 6.15 42.15
CA LEU A 147 3.51 6.87 42.47
C LEU A 147 2.85 6.32 43.74
N VAL A 148 2.75 4.99 43.86
CA VAL A 148 2.22 4.33 45.06
C VAL A 148 3.09 4.65 46.28
N LYS A 149 4.42 4.53 46.19
CA LYS A 149 5.33 4.89 47.29
C LYS A 149 5.16 6.35 47.71
N ARG A 150 5.05 7.27 46.76
CA ARG A 150 4.84 8.70 47.04
C ARG A 150 3.48 8.94 47.72
N ARG A 151 2.42 8.26 47.26
CA ARG A 151 1.08 8.34 47.86
C ARG A 151 1.06 7.78 49.28
N GLN A 152 1.73 6.65 49.51
CA GLN A 152 1.89 6.06 50.83
C GLN A 152 2.62 7.03 51.76
N LYS A 153 3.77 7.57 51.35
CA LYS A 153 4.50 8.55 52.16
C LYS A 153 3.66 9.79 52.49
N MET A 154 2.92 10.34 51.53
CA MET A 154 2.00 11.46 51.81
C MET A 154 0.89 11.10 52.79
N ALA A 155 0.39 9.86 52.77
CA ALA A 155 -0.60 9.40 53.74
C ALA A 155 0.02 9.23 55.13
N GLU A 156 1.19 8.62 55.22
CA GLU A 156 1.97 8.49 56.46
C GLU A 156 2.29 9.86 57.07
N ASP A 157 2.76 10.81 56.27
CA ASP A 157 3.04 12.19 56.71
C ASP A 157 1.77 12.89 57.22
N LYS A 158 0.62 12.67 56.57
CA LYS A 158 -0.68 13.20 57.03
C LYS A 158 -1.14 12.56 58.33
N ILE A 159 -0.98 11.25 58.49
CA ILE A 159 -1.31 10.55 59.73
C ILE A 159 -0.43 11.07 60.86
N ALA A 160 0.89 11.17 60.66
CA ALA A 160 1.81 11.70 61.65
C ALA A 160 1.49 13.16 62.04
N ALA A 161 1.09 13.99 61.08
CA ALA A 161 0.63 15.35 61.36
C ALA A 161 -0.68 15.36 62.17
N ALA A 162 -1.65 14.52 61.81
CA ALA A 162 -2.91 14.39 62.53
C ALA A 162 -2.73 13.86 63.95
N GLU A 163 -1.84 12.88 64.16
CA GLU A 163 -1.48 12.36 65.48
C GLU A 163 -0.88 13.44 66.38
N ARG A 164 0.05 14.25 65.85
CA ARG A 164 0.64 15.37 66.58
C ARG A 164 -0.42 16.38 67.01
N THR A 165 -1.34 16.73 66.10
CA THR A 165 -2.47 17.63 66.40
C THR A 165 -3.40 17.02 67.44
N ALA A 166 -3.76 15.74 67.32
CA ALA A 166 -4.63 15.07 68.28
C ALA A 166 -4.02 15.01 69.69
N ILE A 167 -2.72 14.74 69.81
CA ILE A 167 -2.00 14.77 71.09
C ILE A 167 -2.02 16.18 71.68
N ALA A 168 -1.77 17.21 70.86
CA ALA A 168 -1.82 18.61 71.30
C ALA A 168 -3.24 19.01 71.77
N ASP A 169 -4.28 18.54 71.08
CA ASP A 169 -5.68 18.80 71.45
C ASP A 169 -6.06 18.12 72.77
N ILE A 170 -5.67 16.85 72.96
CA ILE A 170 -5.91 16.12 74.22
C ILE A 170 -5.19 16.83 75.37
N ARG A 171 -3.93 17.23 75.16
CA ARG A 171 -3.16 17.99 76.16
C ARG A 171 -3.85 19.30 76.52
N THR A 172 -4.32 20.04 75.53
CA THR A 172 -5.03 21.31 75.73
C THR A 172 -6.32 21.10 76.51
N LYS A 173 -7.12 20.09 76.15
CA LYS A 173 -8.35 19.74 76.91
C LYS A 173 -8.06 19.32 78.34
N ALA A 174 -7.01 18.53 78.56
CA ALA A 174 -6.59 18.11 79.90
C ALA A 174 -6.14 19.30 80.75
N VAL A 175 -5.35 20.22 80.19
CA VAL A 175 -4.94 21.46 80.86
C VAL A 175 -6.17 22.30 81.20
N GLN A 176 -7.08 22.52 80.25
CA GLN A 176 -8.31 23.29 80.49
C GLN A 176 -9.18 22.67 81.59
N ALA A 177 -9.36 21.35 81.59
CA ALA A 177 -10.12 20.64 82.61
C ALA A 177 -9.44 20.76 84.00
N ALA A 178 -8.12 20.60 84.05
CA ALA A 178 -7.35 20.75 85.29
C ALA A 178 -7.40 22.18 85.84
N THR A 179 -7.21 23.19 84.98
CA THR A 179 -7.31 24.60 85.38
C THR A 179 -8.73 24.98 85.78
N GLY A 180 -9.75 24.44 85.11
CA GLY A 180 -11.15 24.65 85.46
C GLY A 180 -11.51 24.04 86.81
N ALA A 181 -11.06 22.80 87.08
CA ALA A 181 -11.24 22.15 88.38
C ALA A 181 -10.48 22.88 89.49
N ALA A 182 -9.24 23.31 89.24
CA ALA A 182 -8.47 24.12 90.18
C ALA A 182 -9.18 25.45 90.49
N ALA A 183 -9.67 26.17 89.47
CA ALA A 183 -10.42 27.40 89.64
C ALA A 183 -11.70 27.19 90.46
N ALA A 184 -12.43 26.09 90.21
CA ALA A 184 -13.62 25.74 90.98
C ALA A 184 -13.32 25.40 92.45
N LEU A 185 -12.24 24.66 92.71
CA LEU A 185 -11.79 24.36 94.08
C LEU A 185 -11.34 25.62 94.82
N ILE A 186 -10.61 26.52 94.15
CA ILE A 186 -10.20 27.81 94.72
C ILE A 186 -11.45 28.64 95.07
N ALA A 187 -12.45 28.69 94.18
CA ALA A 187 -13.69 29.43 94.43
C ALA A 187 -14.50 28.85 95.59
N GLN A 188 -14.51 27.52 95.79
CA GLN A 188 -15.20 26.87 96.91
C GLN A 188 -14.44 27.00 98.24
N GLY A 189 -13.10 27.02 98.20
CA GLY A 189 -12.24 27.13 99.38
C GLY A 189 -11.86 28.57 99.77
N HIS A 190 -12.43 29.59 99.11
CA HIS A 190 -12.13 30.99 99.37
C HIS A 190 -12.91 31.52 100.57
N ASP A 191 -12.19 31.92 101.61
CA ASP A 191 -12.69 32.64 102.79
C ASP A 191 -11.89 33.94 102.97
N ALA A 192 -12.49 34.98 103.58
CA ALA A 192 -11.86 36.28 103.83
C ALA A 192 -10.47 36.21 104.53
N LYS A 193 -10.19 35.15 105.29
CA LYS A 193 -8.91 34.86 105.92
C LYS A 193 -7.86 34.36 104.91
N ALA A 194 -8.26 33.55 103.93
CA ALA A 194 -7.40 33.13 102.83
C ALA A 194 -7.04 34.31 101.92
N ASP A 195 -8.02 35.18 101.63
CA ASP A 195 -7.82 36.43 100.89
C ASP A 195 -6.78 37.34 101.55
N LYS A 196 -6.91 37.55 102.87
CA LYS A 196 -5.96 38.38 103.62
C LYS A 196 -4.53 37.82 103.58
N ALA A 197 -4.36 36.50 103.68
CA ALA A 197 -3.05 35.86 103.60
C ALA A 197 -2.42 35.97 102.19
N LEU A 198 -3.23 35.89 101.13
CA LEU A 198 -2.78 36.10 99.75
C LEU A 198 -2.36 37.55 99.50
N VAL A 199 -3.13 38.52 100.02
CA VAL A 199 -2.81 39.96 99.94
C VAL A 199 -1.53 40.27 100.70
N ASP A 200 -1.38 39.79 101.94
CA ASP A 200 -0.16 39.99 102.73
C ASP A 200 1.05 39.33 102.05
N GLY A 201 0.87 38.16 101.42
CA GLY A 201 1.91 37.48 100.63
C GLY A 201 2.32 38.26 99.37
N ALA A 202 1.36 38.84 98.64
CA ALA A 202 1.62 39.68 97.47
C ALA A 202 2.32 41.00 97.86
N ILE A 203 1.88 41.65 98.94
CA ILE A 203 2.54 42.85 99.49
C ILE A 203 3.97 42.53 99.92
N LYS A 204 4.20 41.39 100.57
CA LYS A 204 5.53 40.93 100.95
C LYS A 204 6.40 40.63 99.71
N GLY A 205 5.85 39.97 98.69
CA GLY A 205 6.55 39.68 97.43
C GLY A 205 6.99 40.94 96.68
N LEU A 206 6.15 41.96 96.64
CA LEU A 206 6.49 43.28 96.08
C LEU A 206 7.52 44.04 96.93
N GLY A 207 7.53 43.83 98.26
CA GLY A 207 8.51 44.40 99.18
C GLY A 207 9.86 43.68 99.23
N THR A 208 10.02 42.53 98.55
CA THR A 208 11.28 41.75 98.54
C THR A 208 12.07 41.91 97.23
N THR A 209 11.63 42.79 96.33
CA THR A 209 12.35 43.20 95.11
C THR A 209 13.04 44.56 95.28
N VAL A 210 13.95 44.62 96.26
CA VAL A 210 15.17 45.45 96.29
C VAL A 210 16.28 44.55 96.82
#